data_AF-A0A7H8HUB5-F1
#
_entry.id   AF-A0A7H8HUB5-F1
#
_cell.length_a   1.000
_cell.length_b   1.000
_cell.length_c   1.000
_cell.angle_alpha   90.00
_cell.angle_beta   90.00
_cell.angle_gamma   90.00
#
_symmetry.space_group_name_H-M   'P 1'
#
loop_
_entity.id
_entity.type
_entity.pdbx_description
1 polymer ?
#
loop_
_entity_poly.entity_id
_entity_poly.type
_entity_poly.pdbx_seq_one_letter_code
_entity_poly.pdbx_strand_id
1 'polypeptide(L)'
;MTTVSRHHRRAWLQIFAIGLLLWVLSVVVTYATGNPNLLPTLVLLGSFLVPVTFVAWAFERRDSGEITSELVFRTFFVGGVLGVLGASVLETYLLYPSMWLYVGVGLIEEAVKLVALALLTRGLAVKSMRDGIILGATVGFGFSAFESAGYALTSLFTARGLSLDDLVTTELLRGLLAPVGHGLWTAILGGLLFAWSTREHFVLSLRLALAFLGVALLHALWDSMSAIALVITLVLYGQVAQFEPRGLVVPPADVTTVYTVTTWVGLGVIASIGVLWLLVLVRRSRRERREPHWTYRIPAARTPATGRY
;
A
#
# COMPACT_ATOMS: atom_id res chain seq x y z
N MET A 1 5.63 31.12 26.62
CA MET A 1 5.18 31.14 25.21
C MET A 1 6.33 30.63 24.35
N THR A 2 6.48 29.32 24.27
CA THR A 2 7.59 28.66 23.55
C THR A 2 7.31 28.71 22.05
N THR A 3 8.24 29.32 21.32
CA THR A 3 8.28 29.34 19.87
C THR A 3 8.51 27.92 19.35
N VAL A 4 7.42 27.18 19.10
CA VAL A 4 7.50 25.91 18.36
C VAL A 4 8.06 26.26 16.97
N SER A 5 9.30 25.85 16.74
CA SER A 5 10.08 26.20 15.57
C SER A 5 9.36 25.79 14.28
N ARG A 6 9.28 26.72 13.32
CA ARG A 6 8.72 26.51 11.97
C ARG A 6 9.44 25.40 11.17
N HIS A 7 10.53 24.81 11.70
CA HIS A 7 11.35 23.80 11.04
C HIS A 7 10.65 22.45 10.82
N HIS A 8 9.58 22.12 11.55
CA HIS A 8 8.90 20.82 11.44
C HIS A 8 7.89 20.71 10.29
N ARG A 9 7.60 21.79 9.54
CA ARG A 9 6.56 21.78 8.47
C ARG A 9 7.05 21.31 7.09
N ARG A 10 8.30 20.84 7.00
CA ARG A 10 8.95 20.45 5.74
C ARG A 10 9.87 19.24 5.91
N ALA A 11 9.73 18.46 6.98
CA ALA A 11 10.61 17.31 7.20
C ALA A 11 10.43 16.27 6.08
N TRP A 12 9.20 16.06 5.63
CA TRP A 12 8.92 15.18 4.49
C TRP A 12 9.64 15.60 3.19
N LEU A 13 9.77 16.91 2.92
CA LEU A 13 10.51 17.41 1.75
C LEU A 13 12.00 17.11 1.85
N GLN A 14 12.58 17.23 3.06
CA GLN A 14 13.98 16.91 3.30
C GLN A 14 14.23 15.42 3.15
N ILE A 15 13.36 14.57 3.71
CA ILE A 15 13.41 13.11 3.56
C ILE A 15 13.37 12.74 2.07
N PHE A 16 12.43 13.32 1.32
CA PHE A 16 12.32 13.05 -0.11
C PHE A 16 13.55 13.51 -0.89
N ALA A 17 13.99 14.76 -0.71
CA ALA A 17 15.10 15.32 -1.48
C ALA A 17 16.43 14.61 -1.18
N ILE A 18 16.74 14.38 0.10
CA ILE A 18 17.97 13.68 0.51
C ILE A 18 17.89 12.22 0.09
N GLY A 19 16.77 11.55 0.32
CA GLY A 19 16.58 10.15 -0.06
C GLY A 19 16.65 9.95 -1.58
N LEU A 20 16.06 10.85 -2.38
CA LEU A 20 16.16 10.82 -3.84
C LEU A 20 17.60 11.01 -4.31
N LEU A 21 18.33 11.98 -3.72
CA LEU A 21 19.75 12.18 -4.02
C LEU A 21 20.56 10.91 -3.70
N LEU A 22 20.36 10.32 -2.52
CA LEU A 22 21.06 9.09 -2.12
C LEU A 22 20.70 7.91 -3.02
N TRP A 23 19.44 7.79 -3.45
CA TRP A 23 19.02 6.75 -4.38
C TRP A 23 19.68 6.94 -5.75
N VAL A 24 19.66 8.14 -6.33
CA VAL A 24 20.33 8.45 -7.60
C VAL A 24 21.83 8.18 -7.51
N LEU A 25 22.49 8.60 -6.43
CA LEU A 25 23.89 8.30 -6.21
C LEU A 25 24.14 6.79 -6.12
N SER A 26 23.27 6.05 -5.43
CA SER A 26 23.36 4.59 -5.34
C SER A 26 23.25 3.94 -6.71
N VAL A 27 22.30 4.38 -7.54
CA VAL A 27 22.15 3.92 -8.94
C VAL A 27 23.42 4.22 -9.74
N VAL A 28 23.88 5.47 -9.78
CA VAL A 28 25.05 5.90 -10.56
C VAL A 28 26.31 5.13 -10.14
N VAL A 29 26.58 5.00 -8.84
CA VAL A 29 27.76 4.28 -8.35
C VAL A 29 27.65 2.79 -8.66
N THR A 30 26.46 2.19 -8.57
CA THR A 30 26.26 0.77 -8.93
C THR A 30 26.57 0.53 -10.40
N TYR A 31 26.08 1.38 -11.31
CA TYR A 31 26.41 1.29 -12.74
C TYR A 31 27.89 1.53 -13.02
N ALA A 32 28.50 2.54 -12.37
CA ALA A 32 29.89 2.91 -12.63
C ALA A 32 30.90 1.87 -12.11
N THR A 33 30.60 1.21 -10.99
CA THR A 33 31.53 0.28 -10.32
C THR A 33 31.21 -1.19 -10.58
N GLY A 34 29.98 -1.52 -10.98
CA GLY A 34 29.50 -2.90 -11.04
C GLY A 34 29.48 -3.61 -9.68
N ASN A 35 29.51 -2.86 -8.57
CA ASN A 35 29.62 -3.43 -7.22
C ASN A 35 28.27 -3.98 -6.73
N PRO A 36 28.10 -5.30 -6.61
CA PRO A 36 26.82 -5.90 -6.20
C PRO A 36 26.47 -5.62 -4.74
N ASN A 37 27.44 -5.19 -3.91
CA ASN A 37 27.18 -4.84 -2.51
C ASN A 37 26.28 -3.61 -2.36
N LEU A 38 26.09 -2.82 -3.42
CA LEU A 38 25.18 -1.68 -3.44
C LEU A 38 23.73 -2.06 -3.76
N LEU A 39 23.47 -3.29 -4.24
CA LEU A 39 22.13 -3.75 -4.58
C LEU A 39 21.15 -3.66 -3.40
N PRO A 40 21.48 -4.13 -2.17
CA PRO A 40 20.57 -3.98 -1.04
C PRO A 40 20.27 -2.51 -0.71
N THR A 41 21.27 -1.63 -0.82
CA THR A 41 21.09 -0.19 -0.60
C THR A 41 20.15 0.41 -1.62
N LEU A 42 20.32 0.05 -2.90
CA LEU A 42 19.49 0.51 -4.00
C LEU A 42 18.03 0.08 -3.78
N VAL A 43 17.81 -1.24 -3.57
CA VAL A 43 16.48 -1.83 -3.29
C VAL A 43 15.78 -1.17 -2.11
N LEU A 44 16.49 -0.96 -1.00
CA LEU A 44 15.91 -0.35 0.20
C LEU A 44 15.58 1.12 -0.04
N LEU A 45 16.46 1.90 -0.67
CA LEU A 45 16.21 3.30 -0.93
C LEU A 45 15.04 3.50 -1.91
N GLY A 46 15.02 2.78 -3.03
CA GLY A 46 13.98 2.95 -4.04
C GLY A 46 12.60 2.50 -3.55
N SER A 47 12.55 1.41 -2.78
CA SER A 47 11.29 0.88 -2.25
C SER A 47 10.73 1.65 -1.06
N PHE A 48 11.56 2.26 -0.21
CA PHE A 48 11.10 2.94 1.01
C PHE A 48 10.95 4.45 0.87
N LEU A 49 11.61 5.09 -0.10
CA LEU A 49 11.66 6.55 -0.20
C LEU A 49 10.28 7.21 -0.24
N VAL A 50 9.43 6.82 -1.20
CA VAL A 50 8.09 7.40 -1.35
C VAL A 50 7.19 7.03 -0.16
N PRO A 51 7.09 5.74 0.26
CA PRO A 51 6.33 5.36 1.45
C PRO A 51 6.69 6.15 2.71
N VAL A 52 7.98 6.25 3.04
CA VAL A 52 8.45 6.99 4.23
C VAL A 52 8.15 8.48 4.11
N THR A 53 8.34 9.06 2.91
CA THR A 53 8.00 10.47 2.64
C THR A 53 6.52 10.76 2.91
N PHE A 54 5.62 9.92 2.40
CA PHE A 54 4.18 10.11 2.59
C PHE A 54 3.75 9.92 4.04
N VAL A 55 4.35 8.97 4.76
CA VAL A 55 4.09 8.78 6.19
C VAL A 55 4.56 9.99 7.00
N ALA A 56 5.73 10.54 6.71
CA ALA A 56 6.20 11.78 7.34
C ALA A 56 5.24 12.95 7.05
N TRP A 57 4.80 13.09 5.79
CA TRP A 57 3.81 14.10 5.39
C TRP A 57 2.47 13.94 6.10
N ALA A 58 2.00 12.71 6.31
CA ALA A 58 0.77 12.39 7.03
C ALA A 58 0.91 12.66 8.54
N PHE A 59 2.05 12.31 9.12
CA PHE A 59 2.36 12.53 10.54
C PHE A 59 2.41 14.01 10.92
N GLU A 60 2.88 14.88 10.04
CA GLU A 60 2.82 16.34 10.21
C GLU A 60 1.38 16.89 10.27
N ARG A 61 0.38 16.09 9.87
CA ARG A 61 -1.05 16.43 9.83
C ARG A 61 -1.87 15.70 10.89
N ARG A 62 -1.26 15.12 11.93
CA ARG A 62 -1.99 14.49 13.04
C ARG A 62 -2.82 15.49 13.84
N ASP A 63 -3.95 15.04 14.36
CA ASP A 63 -4.84 15.87 15.20
C ASP A 63 -4.65 15.61 16.69
N SER A 64 -4.36 14.36 17.10
CA SER A 64 -4.13 14.03 18.51
C SER A 64 -2.65 14.00 18.88
N GLY A 65 -2.38 14.18 20.18
CA GLY A 65 -1.03 14.00 20.76
C GLY A 65 -0.64 12.54 20.96
N GLU A 66 -1.56 11.58 20.76
CA GLU A 66 -1.33 10.15 20.99
C GLU A 66 -0.45 9.52 19.90
N ILE A 67 -0.46 10.06 18.68
CA ILE A 67 0.42 9.57 17.61
C ILE A 67 1.84 10.09 17.87
N THR A 68 2.69 9.19 18.35
CA THR A 68 4.14 9.41 18.49
C THR A 68 4.89 8.92 17.25
N SER A 69 6.12 9.41 17.05
CA SER A 69 7.01 8.92 15.99
C SER A 69 7.33 7.43 16.16
N GLU A 70 7.49 6.97 17.41
CA GLU A 70 7.70 5.55 17.73
C GLU A 70 6.50 4.69 17.29
N LEU A 71 5.27 5.14 17.55
CA LEU A 71 4.08 4.41 17.11
C LEU A 71 4.01 4.34 15.58
N VAL A 72 4.30 5.44 14.89
CA VAL A 72 4.35 5.47 13.42
C VAL A 72 5.42 4.52 12.89
N PHE A 73 6.63 4.57 13.44
CA PHE A 73 7.71 3.66 13.06
C PHE A 73 7.30 2.20 13.28
N ARG A 74 6.76 1.86 14.46
CA ARG A 74 6.31 0.51 14.79
C ARG A 74 5.18 0.04 13.86
N THR A 75 4.20 0.90 13.59
CA THR A 75 3.09 0.56 12.68
C THR A 75 3.55 0.40 11.23
N PHE A 76 4.53 1.19 10.79
CA PHE A 76 5.12 1.05 9.46
C PHE A 76 5.87 -0.29 9.33
N PHE A 77 6.84 -0.53 10.21
CA PHE A 77 7.71 -1.69 10.13
C PHE A 77 6.98 -2.98 10.49
N VAL A 78 6.39 -3.06 11.68
CA VAL A 78 5.72 -4.29 12.14
C VAL A 78 4.46 -4.55 11.32
N GLY A 79 3.68 -3.50 11.03
CA GLY A 79 2.47 -3.64 10.20
C GLY A 79 2.80 -4.05 8.77
N GLY A 80 3.84 -3.46 8.18
CA GLY A 80 4.30 -3.82 6.83
C GLY A 80 4.82 -5.26 6.75
N VAL A 81 5.70 -5.66 7.66
CA VAL A 81 6.24 -7.03 7.69
C VAL A 81 5.16 -8.07 7.98
N LEU A 82 4.30 -7.84 8.98
CA LEU A 82 3.18 -8.75 9.26
C LEU A 82 2.22 -8.83 8.08
N GLY A 83 1.99 -7.71 7.40
CA GLY A 83 1.20 -7.63 6.19
C GLY A 83 1.75 -8.55 5.09
N VAL A 84 3.01 -8.37 4.71
CA VAL A 84 3.65 -9.17 3.65
C VAL A 84 3.70 -10.65 4.03
N LEU A 85 4.14 -10.98 5.24
CA LEU A 85 4.23 -12.38 5.69
C LEU A 85 2.85 -13.05 5.75
N GLY A 86 1.84 -12.35 6.28
CA GLY A 86 0.48 -12.87 6.37
C GLY A 86 -0.14 -13.09 4.99
N ALA A 87 0.04 -12.12 4.07
CA ALA A 87 -0.38 -12.23 2.69
C ALA A 87 0.24 -13.45 2.01
N SER A 88 1.58 -13.58 2.03
CA SER A 88 2.29 -14.68 1.39
C SER A 88 1.87 -16.08 1.88
N VAL A 89 1.65 -16.24 3.19
CA VAL A 89 1.19 -17.53 3.75
C VAL A 89 -0.23 -17.85 3.29
N LEU A 90 -1.14 -16.88 3.36
CA LEU A 90 -2.55 -17.12 3.02
C LEU A 90 -2.75 -17.30 1.50
N GLU A 91 -1.97 -16.61 0.67
CA GLU A 91 -1.96 -16.77 -0.79
C GLU A 91 -1.46 -18.14 -1.25
N THR A 92 -0.58 -18.78 -0.48
CA THR A 92 -0.10 -20.14 -0.77
C THR A 92 -1.24 -21.17 -0.77
N TYR A 93 -2.43 -20.84 -0.28
CA TYR A 93 -3.61 -21.71 -0.34
C TYR A 93 -4.51 -21.45 -1.56
N LEU A 94 -4.24 -20.42 -2.36
CA LEU A 94 -5.00 -20.05 -3.56
C LEU A 94 -4.43 -20.67 -4.86
N LEU A 95 -3.79 -21.85 -4.78
CA LEU A 95 -2.87 -22.47 -5.78
C LEU A 95 -3.40 -22.75 -7.20
N TYR A 96 -4.57 -22.25 -7.59
CA TYR A 96 -5.10 -22.40 -8.94
C TYR A 96 -5.24 -21.03 -9.62
N PRO A 97 -4.47 -20.77 -10.70
CA PRO A 97 -4.61 -19.57 -11.53
C PRO A 97 -6.07 -19.43 -11.97
N SER A 98 -6.73 -18.40 -11.46
CA SER A 98 -8.13 -18.11 -11.77
C SER A 98 -8.37 -16.61 -11.61
N MET A 99 -9.40 -16.07 -12.26
CA MET A 99 -9.81 -14.67 -12.05
C MET A 99 -10.17 -14.38 -10.58
N TRP A 100 -10.58 -15.40 -9.84
CA TRP A 100 -10.87 -15.33 -8.40
C TRP A 100 -9.62 -15.20 -7.53
N LEU A 101 -8.43 -15.51 -8.05
CA LEU A 101 -7.16 -15.35 -7.34
C LEU A 101 -6.96 -13.90 -6.91
N TYR A 102 -7.11 -12.94 -7.83
CA TYR A 102 -6.93 -11.51 -7.53
C TYR A 102 -7.91 -11.00 -6.47
N VAL A 103 -9.15 -11.51 -6.48
CA VAL A 103 -10.15 -11.20 -5.45
C VAL A 103 -9.73 -11.77 -4.11
N GLY A 104 -9.25 -13.02 -4.08
CA GLY A 104 -8.73 -13.67 -2.88
C GLY A 104 -7.54 -12.94 -2.29
N VAL A 105 -6.55 -12.60 -3.12
CA VAL A 105 -5.36 -11.80 -2.76
C VAL A 105 -5.81 -10.48 -2.15
N GLY A 106 -6.59 -9.66 -2.87
CA GLY A 106 -7.06 -8.37 -2.37
C GLY A 106 -7.84 -8.45 -1.05
N LEU A 107 -8.65 -9.49 -0.84
CA LEU A 107 -9.34 -9.71 0.44
C LEU A 107 -8.36 -10.06 1.57
N ILE A 108 -7.45 -11.00 1.33
CA ILE A 108 -6.48 -11.49 2.31
C ILE A 108 -5.54 -10.37 2.73
N GLU A 109 -4.96 -9.71 1.74
CA GLU A 109 -4.01 -8.63 1.91
C GLU A 109 -4.57 -7.48 2.75
N GLU A 110 -5.76 -7.00 2.40
CA GLU A 110 -6.38 -5.89 3.11
C GLU A 110 -6.86 -6.32 4.50
N ALA A 111 -7.23 -7.59 4.68
CA ALA A 111 -7.61 -8.13 5.98
C ALA A 111 -6.42 -8.20 6.92
N VAL A 112 -5.28 -8.72 6.46
CA VAL A 112 -4.05 -8.80 7.27
C VAL A 112 -3.59 -7.40 7.66
N LYS A 113 -3.60 -6.42 6.74
CA LYS A 113 -3.26 -5.02 7.05
C LYS A 113 -4.19 -4.42 8.10
N LEU A 114 -5.51 -4.64 7.97
CA LEU A 114 -6.48 -4.14 8.94
C LEU A 114 -6.33 -4.79 10.32
N VAL A 115 -6.05 -6.09 10.37
CA VAL A 115 -5.76 -6.81 11.63
C VAL A 115 -4.47 -6.32 12.25
N ALA A 116 -3.39 -6.16 11.48
CA ALA A 116 -2.12 -5.62 11.97
C ALA A 116 -2.31 -4.22 12.55
N LEU A 117 -3.06 -3.35 11.86
CA LEU A 117 -3.43 -2.04 12.37
C LEU A 117 -4.18 -2.15 13.72
N ALA A 118 -5.23 -2.98 13.79
CA ALA A 118 -6.00 -3.14 15.02
C ALA A 118 -5.14 -3.64 16.19
N LEU A 119 -4.27 -4.63 15.96
CA LEU A 119 -3.38 -5.19 16.98
C LEU A 119 -2.36 -4.17 17.49
N LEU A 120 -1.75 -3.40 16.59
CA LEU A 120 -0.70 -2.43 16.95
C LEU A 120 -1.25 -1.17 17.62
N THR A 121 -2.55 -0.92 17.48
CA THR A 121 -3.22 0.30 17.96
C THR A 121 -4.29 0.05 19.03
N ARG A 122 -4.50 -1.20 19.44
CA ARG A 122 -5.49 -1.58 20.44
C ARG A 122 -5.38 -0.79 21.74
N GLY A 123 -4.15 -0.52 22.20
CA GLY A 123 -3.87 0.18 23.45
C GLY A 123 -4.02 1.70 23.42
N LEU A 124 -4.34 2.32 22.27
CA LEU A 124 -4.51 3.77 22.18
C LEU A 124 -5.70 4.24 23.01
N ALA A 125 -5.48 5.28 23.82
CA ALA A 125 -6.51 5.86 24.69
C ALA A 125 -7.58 6.59 23.88
N VAL A 126 -7.16 7.38 22.89
CA VAL A 126 -8.04 8.12 21.99
C VAL A 126 -7.84 7.60 20.57
N LYS A 127 -8.94 7.20 19.92
CA LYS A 127 -8.94 6.74 18.52
C LYS A 127 -9.81 7.72 17.72
N SER A 128 -9.17 8.65 17.01
CA SER A 128 -9.87 9.56 16.11
C SER A 128 -9.85 9.02 14.68
N MET A 129 -10.88 9.32 13.90
CA MET A 129 -10.95 8.92 12.50
C MET A 129 -9.72 9.37 11.69
N ARG A 130 -9.21 10.59 11.95
CA ARG A 130 -8.01 11.10 11.26
C ARG A 130 -6.75 10.36 11.67
N ASP A 131 -6.61 10.01 12.94
CA ASP A 131 -5.50 9.20 13.42
C ASP A 131 -5.53 7.79 12.81
N GLY A 132 -6.75 7.23 12.64
CA GLY A 132 -6.96 5.98 11.92
C GLY A 132 -6.56 6.07 10.45
N ILE A 133 -6.86 7.19 9.78
CA ILE A 133 -6.40 7.44 8.40
C ILE A 133 -4.88 7.45 8.33
N ILE A 134 -4.21 8.15 9.26
CA ILE A 134 -2.75 8.26 9.29
C ILE A 134 -2.12 6.90 9.58
N LEU A 135 -2.54 6.21 10.64
CA LEU A 135 -1.97 4.91 11.02
C LEU A 135 -2.31 3.81 10.01
N GLY A 136 -3.50 3.86 9.41
CA GLY A 136 -3.87 2.99 8.29
C GLY A 136 -2.96 3.23 7.09
N ALA A 137 -2.75 4.49 6.69
CA ALA A 137 -1.79 4.84 5.64
C ALA A 137 -0.39 4.31 5.97
N THR A 138 0.06 4.47 7.22
CA THR A 138 1.35 3.98 7.70
C THR A 138 1.52 2.47 7.53
N VAL A 139 0.52 1.67 7.87
CA VAL A 139 0.55 0.21 7.65
C VAL A 139 0.59 -0.12 6.15
N GLY A 140 -0.27 0.52 5.35
CA GLY A 140 -0.32 0.28 3.91
C GLY A 140 0.95 0.70 3.17
N PHE A 141 1.57 1.81 3.57
CA PHE A 141 2.87 2.25 3.05
C PHE A 141 4.01 1.34 3.50
N GLY A 142 3.98 0.86 4.74
CA GLY A 142 4.92 -0.14 5.23
C GLY A 142 4.85 -1.41 4.38
N PHE A 143 3.64 -1.93 4.16
CA PHE A 143 3.41 -3.08 3.29
C PHE A 143 3.96 -2.84 1.88
N SER A 144 3.56 -1.72 1.26
CA SER A 144 3.98 -1.36 -0.10
C SER A 144 5.51 -1.25 -0.23
N ALA A 145 6.21 -0.76 0.80
CA ALA A 145 7.67 -0.68 0.80
C ALA A 145 8.33 -2.06 0.80
N PHE A 146 7.91 -2.96 1.68
CA PHE A 146 8.48 -4.32 1.75
C PHE A 146 8.12 -5.16 0.52
N GLU A 147 6.88 -5.05 0.05
CA GLU A 147 6.43 -5.71 -1.16
C GLU A 147 7.22 -5.22 -2.38
N SER A 148 7.40 -3.89 -2.51
CA SER A 148 8.17 -3.31 -3.61
C SER A 148 9.64 -3.72 -3.58
N ALA A 149 10.22 -3.91 -2.39
CA ALA A 149 11.58 -4.44 -2.28
C ALA A 149 11.69 -5.86 -2.83
N GLY A 150 10.67 -6.71 -2.60
CA GLY A 150 10.56 -8.04 -3.19
C GLY A 150 10.44 -8.02 -4.72
N TYR A 151 9.60 -7.13 -5.27
CA TYR A 151 9.46 -6.94 -6.71
C TYR A 151 10.74 -6.40 -7.35
N ALA A 152 11.39 -5.40 -6.75
CA ALA A 152 12.66 -4.86 -7.24
C ALA A 152 13.73 -5.96 -7.28
N LEU A 153 13.85 -6.74 -6.19
CA LEU A 153 14.79 -7.86 -6.14
C LEU A 153 14.46 -8.95 -7.17
N THR A 154 13.19 -9.26 -7.39
CA THR A 154 12.78 -10.28 -8.37
C THR A 154 13.04 -9.81 -9.80
N SER A 155 12.75 -8.54 -10.11
CA SER A 155 13.02 -7.93 -11.43
C SER A 155 14.50 -7.87 -11.80
N LEU A 156 15.39 -7.87 -10.79
CA LEU A 156 16.83 -7.99 -11.02
C LEU A 156 17.19 -9.32 -11.71
N PHE A 157 16.48 -10.41 -11.42
CA PHE A 157 16.81 -11.73 -11.95
C PHE A 157 16.07 -11.99 -13.26
N THR A 158 16.82 -11.96 -14.37
CA THR A 158 16.29 -12.25 -15.71
C THR A 158 16.90 -13.53 -16.27
N ALA A 159 16.27 -14.09 -17.32
CA ALA A 159 16.82 -15.23 -18.06
C ALA A 159 18.23 -14.97 -18.66
N ARG A 160 18.60 -13.68 -18.81
CA ARG A 160 19.90 -13.24 -19.36
C ARG A 160 20.92 -12.85 -18.27
N GLY A 161 20.58 -13.04 -17.00
CA GLY A 161 21.39 -12.64 -15.85
C GLY A 161 20.80 -11.47 -15.06
N LEU A 162 21.65 -10.78 -14.31
CA LEU A 162 21.24 -9.63 -13.48
C LEU A 162 20.94 -8.41 -14.36
N SER A 163 19.78 -7.78 -14.16
CA SER A 163 19.32 -6.58 -14.88
C SER A 163 19.09 -5.43 -13.92
N LEU A 164 20.06 -4.50 -13.86
CA LEU A 164 19.91 -3.26 -13.09
C LEU A 164 18.80 -2.37 -13.66
N ASP A 165 18.63 -2.38 -14.98
CA ASP A 165 17.62 -1.57 -15.67
C ASP A 165 16.20 -1.99 -15.26
N ASP A 166 15.94 -3.31 -15.19
CA ASP A 166 14.63 -3.84 -14.78
C ASP A 166 14.36 -3.55 -13.30
N LEU A 167 15.39 -3.65 -12.45
CA LEU A 167 15.30 -3.26 -11.04
C LEU A 167 14.91 -1.78 -10.91
N VAL A 168 15.69 -0.88 -11.50
CA VAL A 168 15.46 0.57 -11.39
C VAL A 168 14.11 0.96 -11.99
N THR A 169 13.74 0.36 -13.12
CA THR A 169 12.42 0.58 -13.75
C THR A 169 11.29 0.16 -12.83
N THR A 170 11.42 -1.01 -12.18
CA THR A 170 10.43 -1.51 -11.23
C THR A 170 10.27 -0.57 -10.03
N GLU A 171 11.38 -0.08 -9.47
CA GLU A 171 11.34 0.88 -8.36
C GLU A 171 10.69 2.21 -8.75
N LEU A 172 11.03 2.76 -9.91
CA LEU A 172 10.45 4.01 -10.39
C LEU A 172 8.92 3.89 -10.57
N LEU A 173 8.47 2.83 -11.24
CA LEU A 173 7.05 2.60 -11.48
C LEU A 173 6.27 2.37 -10.18
N ARG A 174 6.79 1.51 -9.30
CA ARG A 174 6.14 1.21 -8.02
C ARG A 174 6.19 2.40 -7.07
N GLY A 175 7.30 3.13 -7.03
CA GLY A 175 7.45 4.35 -6.25
C GLY A 175 6.47 5.44 -6.67
N LEU A 176 6.27 5.64 -7.97
CA LEU A 176 5.30 6.62 -8.51
C LEU A 176 3.85 6.27 -8.13
N LEU A 177 3.52 4.97 -8.16
CA LEU A 177 2.16 4.48 -7.92
C LEU A 177 1.86 4.20 -6.43
N ALA A 178 2.88 4.08 -5.58
CA ALA A 178 2.73 3.81 -4.15
C ALA A 178 1.68 4.69 -3.42
N PRO A 179 1.55 6.01 -3.71
CA PRO A 179 0.60 6.87 -3.00
C PRO A 179 -0.87 6.58 -3.29
N VAL A 180 -1.18 5.88 -4.39
CA VAL A 180 -2.56 5.64 -4.84
C VAL A 180 -2.99 4.17 -4.74
N GLY A 181 -2.13 3.30 -4.20
CA GLY A 181 -2.42 1.89 -3.92
C GLY A 181 -2.63 1.62 -2.43
N HIS A 182 -1.92 0.62 -1.88
CA HIS A 182 -2.10 0.10 -0.52
C HIS A 182 -2.16 1.15 0.58
N GLY A 183 -1.28 2.16 0.54
CA GLY A 183 -1.25 3.25 1.52
C GLY A 183 -2.59 3.98 1.58
N LEU A 184 -3.17 4.30 0.43
CA LEU A 184 -4.46 4.98 0.33
C LEU A 184 -5.62 4.08 0.77
N TRP A 185 -5.63 2.83 0.32
CA TRP A 185 -6.68 1.86 0.65
C TRP A 185 -6.74 1.54 2.15
N THR A 186 -5.58 1.28 2.74
CA THR A 186 -5.48 0.98 4.18
C THR A 186 -5.81 2.22 5.01
N ALA A 187 -5.55 3.44 4.51
CA ALA A 187 -5.98 4.68 5.15
C ALA A 187 -7.50 4.81 5.27
N ILE A 188 -8.24 4.42 4.21
CA ILE A 188 -9.71 4.40 4.21
C ILE A 188 -10.22 3.46 5.30
N LEU A 189 -9.68 2.23 5.35
CA LEU A 189 -10.08 1.23 6.33
C LEU A 189 -9.72 1.63 7.76
N GLY A 190 -8.50 2.14 7.97
CA GLY A 190 -8.05 2.61 9.27
C GLY A 190 -8.89 3.76 9.82
N GLY A 191 -9.27 4.71 8.95
CA GLY A 191 -10.17 5.79 9.32
C GLY A 191 -11.52 5.28 9.81
N LEU A 192 -12.14 4.38 9.06
CA LEU A 192 -13.43 3.80 9.41
C LEU A 192 -13.38 2.88 10.63
N LEU A 193 -12.27 2.16 10.83
CA LEU A 193 -12.03 1.39 12.04
C LEU A 193 -12.01 2.31 13.26
N PHE A 194 -11.33 3.45 13.19
CA PHE A 194 -11.20 4.35 14.34
C PHE A 194 -12.42 5.24 14.56
N ALA A 195 -13.26 5.45 13.55
CA ALA A 195 -14.37 6.41 13.60
C ALA A 195 -15.30 6.25 14.82
N TRP A 196 -15.47 5.02 15.32
CA TRP A 196 -16.34 4.70 16.48
C TRP A 196 -15.62 3.88 17.55
N SER A 197 -14.33 3.61 17.38
CA SER A 197 -13.57 2.78 18.31
C SER A 197 -13.10 3.59 19.51
N THR A 198 -12.94 2.91 20.64
CA THR A 198 -12.47 3.51 21.91
C THR A 198 -11.26 2.75 22.39
N ARG A 199 -10.71 3.14 23.56
CA ARG A 199 -9.67 2.36 24.23
C ARG A 199 -10.09 0.90 24.47
N GLU A 200 -11.33 0.68 24.86
CA GLU A 200 -11.81 -0.63 25.33
C GLU A 200 -12.24 -1.56 24.19
N HIS A 201 -12.69 -1.02 23.05
CA HIS A 201 -13.19 -1.83 21.95
C HIS A 201 -12.98 -1.21 20.57
N PHE A 202 -12.85 -2.08 19.57
CA PHE A 202 -13.03 -1.73 18.17
C PHE A 202 -14.48 -1.92 17.76
N VAL A 203 -14.99 -1.01 16.92
CA VAL A 203 -16.35 -1.09 16.38
C VAL A 203 -16.30 -1.54 14.93
N LEU A 204 -16.74 -2.77 14.68
CA LEU A 204 -17.00 -3.28 13.34
C LEU A 204 -18.39 -2.83 12.91
N SER A 205 -18.44 -1.79 12.08
CA SER A 205 -19.70 -1.28 11.51
C SER A 205 -19.96 -1.88 10.13
N LEU A 206 -21.23 -1.91 9.70
CA LEU A 206 -21.57 -2.24 8.31
C LEU A 206 -20.83 -1.34 7.31
N ARG A 207 -20.60 -0.05 7.66
CA ARG A 207 -19.81 0.87 6.85
C ARG A 207 -18.36 0.41 6.66
N LEU A 208 -17.73 -0.12 7.72
CA LEU A 208 -16.38 -0.69 7.65
C LEU A 208 -16.36 -1.97 6.80
N ALA A 209 -17.34 -2.85 6.97
CA ALA A 209 -17.44 -4.09 6.18
C ALA A 209 -17.62 -3.80 4.69
N LEU A 210 -18.51 -2.88 4.32
CA LEU A 210 -18.69 -2.45 2.93
C LEU A 210 -17.43 -1.75 2.38
N ALA A 211 -16.76 -0.95 3.20
CA ALA A 211 -15.52 -0.31 2.79
C ALA A 211 -14.40 -1.32 2.56
N PHE A 212 -14.29 -2.35 3.41
CA PHE A 212 -13.36 -3.45 3.25
C PHE A 212 -13.59 -4.17 1.92
N LEU A 213 -14.83 -4.56 1.61
CA LEU A 213 -15.15 -5.19 0.33
C LEU A 213 -14.86 -4.29 -0.88
N GLY A 214 -15.20 -3.00 -0.79
CA GLY A 214 -14.91 -2.03 -1.85
C GLY A 214 -13.42 -1.82 -2.08
N VAL A 215 -12.63 -1.72 -1.01
CA VAL A 215 -11.17 -1.62 -1.08
C VAL A 215 -10.54 -2.90 -1.64
N ALA A 216 -10.98 -4.08 -1.19
CA ALA A 216 -10.52 -5.35 -1.73
C ALA A 216 -10.84 -5.51 -3.22
N LEU A 217 -12.00 -5.00 -3.67
CA LEU A 217 -12.33 -4.96 -5.10
C LEU A 217 -11.42 -4.01 -5.89
N LEU A 218 -11.14 -2.80 -5.38
CA LEU A 218 -10.19 -1.88 -6.02
C LEU A 218 -8.79 -2.50 -6.13
N HIS A 219 -8.37 -3.23 -5.09
CA HIS A 219 -7.12 -3.97 -5.08
C HIS A 219 -7.11 -5.09 -6.12
N ALA A 220 -8.14 -5.95 -6.14
CA ALA A 220 -8.25 -7.02 -7.13
C ALA A 220 -8.25 -6.47 -8.57
N LEU A 221 -8.91 -5.34 -8.81
CA LEU A 221 -8.90 -4.66 -10.11
C LEU A 221 -7.51 -4.09 -10.45
N TRP A 222 -6.77 -3.60 -9.47
CA TRP A 222 -5.41 -3.10 -9.64
C TRP A 222 -4.47 -4.23 -10.09
N ASP A 223 -4.46 -5.35 -9.36
CA ASP A 223 -3.57 -6.48 -9.65
C ASP A 223 -3.92 -7.18 -10.96
N SER A 224 -5.21 -7.24 -11.29
CA SER A 224 -5.69 -7.85 -12.53
C SER A 224 -5.61 -6.90 -13.74
N MET A 225 -5.21 -5.64 -13.57
CA MET A 225 -5.30 -4.63 -14.64
C MET A 225 -4.49 -5.00 -15.88
N SER A 226 -3.28 -5.53 -15.71
CA SER A 226 -2.46 -6.02 -16.83
C SER A 226 -3.14 -7.18 -17.57
N ALA A 227 -3.78 -8.12 -16.85
CA ALA A 227 -4.51 -9.23 -17.47
C ALA A 227 -5.77 -8.75 -18.20
N ILE A 228 -6.51 -7.79 -17.62
CA ILE A 228 -7.67 -7.16 -18.26
C ILE A 228 -7.25 -6.44 -19.55
N ALA A 229 -6.15 -5.66 -19.50
CA ALA A 229 -5.61 -4.97 -20.67
C ALA A 229 -5.18 -5.95 -21.77
N LEU A 230 -4.58 -7.07 -21.40
CA LEU A 230 -4.23 -8.14 -22.33
C LEU A 230 -5.49 -8.73 -23.00
N VAL A 231 -6.52 -9.09 -22.24
CA VAL A 231 -7.77 -9.64 -22.79
C VAL A 231 -8.45 -8.65 -23.74
N ILE A 232 -8.54 -7.36 -23.36
CA ILE A 232 -9.11 -6.32 -24.23
C ILE A 232 -8.31 -6.22 -25.54
N THR A 233 -6.98 -6.22 -25.44
CA THR A 233 -6.10 -6.17 -26.62
C THR A 233 -6.33 -7.38 -27.54
N LEU A 234 -6.42 -8.59 -26.98
CA LEU A 234 -6.68 -9.82 -27.75
C LEU A 234 -8.06 -9.80 -28.44
N VAL A 235 -9.09 -9.29 -27.76
CA VAL A 235 -10.44 -9.17 -28.33
C VAL A 235 -10.47 -8.16 -29.48
N LEU A 236 -9.79 -7.01 -29.33
CA LEU A 236 -9.79 -5.95 -30.33
C LEU A 236 -8.98 -6.30 -31.58
N TYR A 237 -7.84 -6.98 -31.41
CA TYR A 237 -6.93 -7.31 -32.51
C TYR A 237 -7.10 -8.72 -33.08
N GLY A 238 -8.16 -9.42 -32.67
CA GLY A 238 -8.61 -10.64 -33.33
C GLY A 238 -7.77 -11.88 -33.06
N GLN A 239 -6.42 -11.82 -32.96
CA GLN A 239 -5.53 -12.90 -32.50
C GLN A 239 -4.10 -12.41 -32.16
N VAL A 240 -3.60 -12.74 -30.96
CA VAL A 240 -2.19 -13.14 -30.77
C VAL A 240 -2.18 -14.61 -30.35
N ALA A 241 -2.68 -15.45 -31.24
CA ALA A 241 -2.58 -16.90 -31.14
C ALA A 241 -2.26 -17.50 -32.51
N GLN A 242 -1.30 -16.91 -33.22
CA GLN A 242 -0.47 -17.66 -34.15
C GLN A 242 0.88 -17.86 -33.49
N PHE A 243 1.00 -18.97 -32.76
CA PHE A 243 2.30 -19.55 -32.40
C PHE A 243 3.00 -19.93 -33.72
N GLU A 244 3.90 -19.08 -34.21
CA GLU A 244 4.91 -19.53 -35.16
C GLU A 244 6.04 -20.23 -34.39
N PRO A 245 6.38 -21.50 -34.71
CA PRO A 245 7.41 -22.25 -33.98
C PRO A 245 8.85 -21.73 -34.11
N ARG A 246 9.11 -20.59 -34.78
CA ARG A 246 10.47 -20.19 -35.20
C ARG A 246 10.90 -18.75 -34.93
N GLY A 247 10.20 -17.96 -34.13
CA GLY A 247 10.74 -16.65 -33.71
C GLY A 247 9.86 -15.86 -32.75
N LEU A 248 10.51 -15.11 -31.85
CA LEU A 248 9.87 -14.07 -31.05
C LEU A 248 9.41 -12.94 -31.99
N VAL A 249 8.14 -12.99 -32.43
CA VAL A 249 7.55 -11.89 -33.21
C VAL A 249 7.25 -10.74 -32.26
N VAL A 250 7.87 -9.58 -32.49
CA VAL A 250 7.55 -8.35 -31.77
C VAL A 250 6.10 -7.98 -32.08
N PRO A 251 5.22 -7.76 -31.08
CA PRO A 251 3.84 -7.40 -31.35
C PRO A 251 3.77 -6.12 -32.19
N PRO A 252 2.84 -6.02 -33.15
CA PRO A 252 2.58 -4.79 -33.87
C PRO A 252 2.43 -3.58 -32.93
N ALA A 253 2.89 -2.39 -33.35
CA ALA A 253 2.96 -1.21 -32.50
C ALA A 253 1.58 -0.70 -32.02
N ASP A 254 0.53 -1.01 -32.76
CA ASP A 254 -0.87 -0.77 -32.42
C ASP A 254 -1.33 -1.68 -31.26
N VAL A 255 -0.93 -2.95 -31.25
CA VAL A 255 -1.21 -3.91 -30.16
C VAL A 255 -0.55 -3.47 -28.86
N THR A 256 0.72 -3.09 -28.89
CA THR A 256 1.43 -2.60 -27.69
C THR A 256 0.83 -1.30 -27.17
N THR A 257 0.44 -0.39 -28.08
CA THR A 257 -0.22 0.87 -27.73
C THR A 257 -1.54 0.61 -26.99
N VAL A 258 -2.40 -0.27 -27.50
CA VAL A 258 -3.69 -0.57 -26.86
C VAL A 258 -3.50 -1.22 -25.49
N TYR A 259 -2.58 -2.18 -25.35
CA TYR A 259 -2.25 -2.77 -24.05
C TYR A 259 -1.78 -1.71 -23.04
N THR A 260 -0.83 -0.87 -23.45
CA THR A 260 -0.25 0.17 -22.58
C THR A 260 -1.30 1.20 -22.19
N VAL A 261 -2.06 1.75 -23.16
CA VAL A 261 -3.11 2.75 -22.89
C VAL A 261 -4.17 2.16 -21.96
N THR A 262 -4.63 0.94 -22.23
CA THR A 262 -5.67 0.29 -21.41
C THR A 262 -5.20 0.07 -19.98
N THR A 263 -3.95 -0.39 -19.80
CA THR A 263 -3.35 -0.57 -18.47
C THR A 263 -3.32 0.74 -17.69
N TRP A 264 -2.74 1.80 -18.27
CA TRP A 264 -2.56 3.07 -17.57
C TRP A 264 -3.87 3.81 -17.32
N VAL A 265 -4.82 3.77 -18.27
CA VAL A 265 -6.15 4.35 -18.08
C VAL A 265 -6.90 3.61 -16.96
N GLY A 266 -6.85 2.27 -16.95
CA GLY A 266 -7.47 1.46 -15.91
C GLY A 266 -6.92 1.75 -14.52
N LEU A 267 -5.58 1.76 -14.36
CA LEU A 267 -4.93 2.15 -13.11
C LEU A 267 -5.29 3.57 -12.70
N GLY A 268 -5.35 4.52 -13.64
CA GLY A 268 -5.74 5.89 -13.40
C GLY A 268 -7.18 6.04 -12.89
N VAL A 269 -8.11 5.25 -13.43
CA VAL A 269 -9.51 5.20 -12.95
C VAL A 269 -9.58 4.64 -11.54
N ILE A 270 -8.93 3.51 -11.26
CA ILE A 270 -8.89 2.87 -9.94
C ILE A 270 -8.32 3.83 -8.89
N ALA A 271 -7.16 4.45 -9.20
CA ALA A 271 -6.53 5.46 -8.36
C ALA A 271 -7.46 6.64 -8.08
N SER A 272 -8.15 7.15 -9.11
CA SER A 272 -9.08 8.27 -8.98
C SER A 272 -10.26 7.95 -8.05
N ILE A 273 -10.84 6.75 -8.17
CA ILE A 273 -11.91 6.29 -7.28
C ILE A 273 -11.42 6.25 -5.83
N GLY A 274 -10.24 5.66 -5.58
CA GLY A 274 -9.64 5.61 -4.26
C GLY A 274 -9.39 7.00 -3.67
N VAL A 275 -8.78 7.90 -4.43
CA VAL A 275 -8.51 9.29 -4.01
C VAL A 275 -9.79 10.04 -3.69
N LEU A 276 -10.79 9.99 -4.57
CA LEU A 276 -12.08 10.64 -4.32
C LEU A 276 -12.76 10.09 -3.07
N TRP A 277 -12.70 8.78 -2.85
CA TRP A 277 -13.25 8.16 -1.65
C TRP A 277 -12.55 8.65 -0.38
N LEU A 278 -11.21 8.63 -0.34
CA LEU A 278 -10.45 9.14 0.80
C LEU A 278 -10.73 10.62 1.05
N LEU A 279 -10.84 11.45 0.01
CA LEU A 279 -11.16 12.87 0.14
C LEU A 279 -12.56 13.09 0.73
N VAL A 280 -13.56 12.32 0.30
CA VAL A 280 -14.91 12.35 0.89
C VAL A 280 -14.85 11.94 2.36
N LEU A 281 -14.07 10.91 2.69
CA LEU A 281 -13.89 10.40 4.04
C LEU A 281 -13.25 11.45 4.97
N VAL A 282 -12.17 12.09 4.52
CA VAL A 282 -11.48 13.18 5.24
C VAL A 282 -12.40 14.40 5.43
N ARG A 283 -13.28 14.69 4.46
CA ARG A 283 -14.29 15.76 4.62
C ARG A 283 -15.36 15.40 5.66
N ARG A 284 -15.77 14.13 5.72
CA ARG A 284 -16.75 13.63 6.70
C ARG A 284 -16.19 13.52 8.11
N SER A 285 -14.91 13.21 8.27
CA SER A 285 -14.25 13.16 9.59
C SER A 285 -14.34 14.48 10.35
N ARG A 286 -14.52 15.60 9.64
CA ARG A 286 -14.73 16.94 10.21
C ARG A 286 -16.19 17.21 10.64
N ARG A 287 -17.15 16.36 10.24
CA ARG A 287 -18.59 16.63 10.32
C ARG A 287 -19.41 15.60 11.12
N GLU A 288 -19.06 14.31 11.11
CA GLU A 288 -19.94 13.27 11.68
C GLU A 288 -19.73 13.04 13.20
N ARG A 289 -20.85 12.96 13.94
CA ARG A 289 -20.96 12.54 15.37
C ARG A 289 -22.12 11.56 15.63
N ARG A 290 -22.69 10.89 14.61
CA ARG A 290 -23.80 9.93 14.78
C ARG A 290 -23.36 8.47 14.60
N GLU A 291 -23.52 7.68 15.67
CA GLU A 291 -23.17 6.25 15.71
C GLU A 291 -23.99 5.43 14.67
N PRO A 292 -23.40 4.40 14.01
CA PRO A 292 -24.11 3.61 12.99
C PRO A 292 -25.21 2.72 13.59
N HIS A 293 -26.26 2.43 12.80
CA HIS A 293 -27.37 1.55 13.22
C HIS A 293 -26.97 0.08 13.46
N TRP A 294 -25.90 -0.41 12.82
CA TRP A 294 -25.39 -1.77 12.95
C TRP A 294 -23.90 -1.76 13.30
N THR A 295 -23.58 -2.20 14.52
CA THR A 295 -22.23 -2.23 15.07
C THR A 295 -22.00 -3.50 15.88
N TYR A 296 -20.85 -4.15 15.68
CA TYR A 296 -20.35 -5.20 16.56
C TYR A 296 -19.09 -4.72 17.28
N ARG A 297 -18.99 -4.95 18.59
CA ARG A 297 -17.89 -4.46 19.43
C ARG A 297 -16.93 -5.59 19.73
N ILE A 298 -15.65 -5.42 19.35
CA ILE A 298 -14.58 -6.36 19.66
C ILE A 298 -13.71 -5.75 20.77
N PRO A 299 -13.54 -6.42 21.92
CA PRO A 299 -12.64 -5.94 22.97
C PRO A 299 -11.21 -5.72 22.45
N ALA A 300 -10.62 -4.57 22.76
CA ALA A 300 -9.25 -4.22 22.38
C ALA A 300 -8.20 -4.93 23.26
N ALA A 301 -8.58 -5.42 24.45
CA ALA A 301 -7.75 -6.24 25.33
C ALA A 301 -8.59 -7.24 26.13
N ARG A 302 -7.98 -8.36 26.56
CA ARG A 302 -8.56 -9.24 27.60
C ARG A 302 -8.69 -8.41 28.87
N THR A 303 -9.91 -8.22 29.36
CA THR A 303 -10.14 -7.84 30.75
C THR A 303 -9.29 -8.79 31.59
N PRO A 304 -8.38 -8.30 32.47
CA PRO A 304 -7.86 -9.16 33.52
C PRO A 304 -9.10 -9.69 34.22
N ALA A 305 -9.26 -11.01 34.30
CA ALA A 305 -10.24 -11.58 35.20
C ALA A 305 -9.95 -10.94 36.55
N THR A 306 -10.89 -10.13 37.05
CA THR A 306 -10.84 -9.62 38.41
C THR A 306 -10.90 -10.84 39.30
N GLY A 307 -9.73 -11.38 39.64
CA GLY A 307 -9.58 -12.39 40.66
C GLY A 307 -10.04 -11.75 41.94
N ARG A 308 -11.25 -12.09 42.37
CA ARG A 308 -11.68 -11.91 43.75
C ARG A 308 -10.82 -12.85 44.58
N TYR A 309 -9.89 -12.30 45.34
CA TYR A 309 -9.44 -12.86 46.61
C TYR A 309 -9.46 -11.71 47.61
#